data_AF-A0ABC8S6B7-F1
#
_entry.id   AF-A0ABC8S6B7-F1
#
_cell.length_a   1.000
_cell.length_b   1.000
_cell.length_c   1.000
_cell.angle_alpha   90.00
_cell.angle_beta   90.00
_cell.angle_gamma   90.00
#
_symmetry.space_group_name_H-M   'P 1'
#
loop_
_entity.id
_entity.type
_entity.pdbx_description
1 polymer ?
#
loop_
_entity_poly.entity_id
_entity_poly.type
_entity_poly.pdbx_seq_one_letter_code
_entity_poly.pdbx_strand_id
1 'polypeptide(L)'
;MGFKIVFLSGSTEKLTEVRISNLKRSGYQSWEMLILKKDSESDTIALVYKSNKRKELVKVGYRILGNIGDQWSDLLGTNIGSRTFKLPDPMYYIS
;
A
#
# COMPACT_ATOMS: atom_id res chain seq x y z
N MET A 1 -19.45 -0.17 6.96
CA MET A 1 -18.63 1.04 7.19
C MET A 1 -18.17 1.57 5.85
N GLY A 2 -18.35 2.85 5.56
CA GLY A 2 -18.18 3.44 4.22
C GLY A 2 -16.74 3.78 3.79
N PHE A 3 -15.75 2.97 4.21
CA PHE A 3 -14.36 3.17 3.79
C PHE A 3 -14.03 2.34 2.55
N LYS A 4 -13.29 2.95 1.64
CA LYS A 4 -12.71 2.27 0.47
C LYS A 4 -11.30 1.80 0.83
N ILE A 5 -11.12 0.49 0.94
CA ILE A 5 -9.84 -0.12 1.33
C ILE A 5 -8.92 -0.22 0.11
N VAL A 6 -7.69 0.27 0.22
CA VAL A 6 -6.67 0.13 -0.82
C VAL A 6 -5.48 -0.60 -0.25
N PHE A 7 -5.08 -1.69 -0.90
CA PHE A 7 -3.82 -2.37 -0.61
C PHE A 7 -2.73 -1.78 -1.50
N LEU A 8 -1.65 -1.29 -0.91
CA LEU A 8 -0.48 -0.77 -1.61
C LEU A 8 0.75 -1.56 -1.20
N SER A 9 1.36 -2.28 -2.16
CA SER A 9 2.45 -3.21 -1.88
C SER A 9 3.64 -2.94 -2.80
N GLY A 10 4.86 -3.08 -2.27
CA GLY A 10 6.09 -3.01 -3.07
C GLY A 10 6.35 -4.27 -3.90
N SER A 11 5.53 -5.31 -3.77
CA SER A 11 5.64 -6.55 -4.54
C SER A 11 5.28 -6.34 -6.01
N THR A 12 5.92 -7.08 -6.91
CA THR A 12 5.66 -7.03 -8.36
C THR A 12 4.23 -7.43 -8.72
N GLU A 13 3.68 -6.80 -9.76
CA GLU A 13 2.37 -7.14 -10.34
C GLU A 13 2.31 -8.55 -10.93
N LYS A 14 3.45 -9.19 -11.22
CA LYS A 14 3.50 -10.60 -11.65
C LYS A 14 2.90 -11.56 -10.61
N LEU A 15 2.81 -11.12 -9.35
CA LEU A 15 2.24 -11.89 -8.24
C LEU A 15 0.75 -11.58 -8.00
N THR A 16 0.07 -10.84 -8.88
CA THR A 16 -1.31 -10.37 -8.66
C THR A 16 -2.26 -11.51 -8.31
N GLU A 17 -2.35 -12.56 -9.13
CA GLU A 17 -3.30 -13.65 -8.93
C GLU A 17 -3.07 -14.39 -7.61
N VAL A 18 -1.81 -14.69 -7.30
CA VAL A 18 -1.42 -15.34 -6.03
C VAL A 18 -1.75 -14.45 -4.84
N ARG A 19 -1.52 -13.14 -4.95
CA ARG A 19 -1.84 -12.17 -3.90
C ARG A 19 -3.34 -12.09 -3.64
N ILE A 20 -4.15 -12.05 -4.70
CA ILE A 20 -5.62 -12.04 -4.61
C ILE A 20 -6.11 -13.33 -3.95
N SER A 21 -5.59 -14.49 -4.38
CA SER A 21 -5.94 -15.79 -3.78
C SER A 21 -5.61 -15.84 -2.29
N ASN A 22 -4.43 -15.36 -1.90
CA ASN A 22 -4.02 -15.26 -0.50
C ASN A 22 -4.92 -14.34 0.32
N LEU A 23 -5.24 -13.15 -0.19
CA LEU A 23 -6.13 -12.20 0.49
C LEU A 23 -7.51 -12.82 0.75
N LYS A 24 -8.10 -13.47 -0.26
CA LYS A 24 -9.39 -14.15 -0.12
C LYS A 24 -9.33 -15.27 0.92
N ARG A 25 -8.29 -16.10 0.87
CA ARG A 25 -8.08 -17.19 1.84
C ARG A 25 -7.90 -16.70 3.27
N SER A 26 -7.31 -15.51 3.46
CA SER A 26 -7.20 -14.86 4.77
C SER A 26 -8.47 -14.11 5.21
N GLY A 27 -9.58 -14.24 4.47
CA GLY A 27 -10.88 -13.67 4.83
C GLY A 27 -11.16 -12.27 4.29
N TYR A 28 -10.27 -11.68 3.47
CA TYR A 28 -10.56 -10.40 2.82
C TYR A 28 -11.49 -10.61 1.62
N GLN A 29 -12.71 -10.07 1.73
CA GLN A 29 -13.77 -10.31 0.74
C GLN A 29 -13.84 -9.24 -0.36
N SER A 30 -13.50 -7.99 -0.05
CA SER A 30 -13.50 -6.89 -1.00
C SER A 30 -12.50 -5.79 -0.63
N TRP A 31 -12.06 -5.07 -1.65
CA TRP A 31 -11.22 -3.87 -1.56
C TRP A 31 -11.49 -3.01 -2.79
N GLU A 32 -11.20 -1.71 -2.68
CA GLU A 32 -11.32 -0.76 -3.78
C GLU A 32 -10.22 -0.97 -4.82
N MET A 33 -8.97 -1.09 -4.37
CA MET A 33 -7.81 -1.27 -5.25
C MET A 33 -6.74 -2.15 -4.61
N LEU A 34 -6.07 -2.93 -5.45
CA LEU A 34 -4.81 -3.62 -5.14
C LEU A 34 -3.73 -3.03 -6.04
N ILE A 35 -2.86 -2.20 -5.47
CA ILE A 35 -1.78 -1.51 -6.16
C ILE A 35 -0.49 -2.29 -5.89
N LEU A 36 0.03 -2.90 -6.96
CA LEU A 36 1.31 -3.60 -6.97
C LEU A 36 2.30 -2.83 -7.84
N LYS A 37 3.58 -3.14 -7.66
CA LYS A 37 4.69 -2.45 -8.33
C LYS A 37 4.83 -2.97 -9.76
N LYS A 38 4.78 -2.07 -10.75
CA LYS A 38 4.99 -2.43 -12.16
C LYS A 38 6.46 -2.71 -12.43
N ASP A 39 6.74 -3.46 -13.49
CA ASP A 39 8.13 -3.70 -13.94
C ASP A 39 8.87 -2.38 -14.21
N SER A 40 8.19 -1.38 -14.79
CA SER A 40 8.76 -0.04 -15.04
C SER A 40 9.10 0.76 -13.78
N GLU A 41 8.64 0.29 -12.62
CA GLU A 41 8.85 0.96 -11.34
C GLU A 41 9.86 0.20 -10.46
N SER A 42 10.42 -0.93 -10.92
CA SER A 42 11.25 -1.86 -10.13
C SER A 42 12.33 -1.17 -9.30
N ASP A 43 13.00 -0.18 -9.89
CA ASP A 43 14.19 0.47 -9.32
C ASP A 43 13.84 1.63 -8.38
N THR A 44 12.55 1.93 -8.20
CA THR A 44 12.11 2.97 -7.27
C THR A 44 12.24 2.52 -5.82
N ILE A 45 12.81 3.38 -4.98
CA ILE A 45 12.88 3.17 -3.53
C ILE A 45 11.45 3.10 -2.95
N ALA A 46 11.23 2.23 -1.97
CA ALA A 46 9.91 1.93 -1.43
C ALA A 46 9.15 3.18 -0.96
N LEU A 47 9.83 4.08 -0.23
CA LEU A 47 9.25 5.34 0.23
C LEU A 47 8.76 6.22 -0.93
N VAL A 48 9.56 6.35 -1.99
CA VAL A 48 9.24 7.17 -3.17
C VAL A 48 8.08 6.56 -3.94
N TYR A 49 8.13 5.26 -4.20
CA TYR A 49 7.05 4.52 -4.85
C TYR A 49 5.73 4.69 -4.11
N LYS A 50 5.70 4.41 -2.79
CA LYS A 50 4.46 4.47 -2.01
C LYS A 50 3.95 5.90 -1.89
N SER A 51 4.82 6.90 -1.75
CA SER A 51 4.44 8.31 -1.76
C SER A 51 3.77 8.72 -3.08
N ASN A 52 4.33 8.30 -4.21
CA ASN A 52 3.75 8.57 -5.53
C ASN A 52 2.38 7.92 -5.70
N LYS A 53 2.20 6.66 -5.28
CA LYS A 53 0.90 5.99 -5.35
C LYS A 53 -0.16 6.60 -4.44
N ARG A 54 0.21 7.04 -3.23
CA ARG A 54 -0.72 7.81 -2.37
C ARG A 54 -1.08 9.17 -2.99
N LYS A 55 -0.13 9.83 -3.66
CA LYS A 55 -0.39 11.08 -4.38
C LYS A 55 -1.33 10.87 -5.57
N GLU A 56 -1.16 9.79 -6.33
CA GLU A 56 -2.07 9.39 -7.42
C GLU A 56 -3.49 9.18 -6.90
N LEU A 57 -3.67 8.48 -5.78
CA LEU A 57 -4.98 8.29 -5.14
C LEU A 57 -5.64 9.63 -4.79
N VAL A 58 -4.88 10.55 -4.19
CA VAL A 58 -5.42 11.88 -3.84
C VAL A 58 -5.78 12.70 -5.09
N LYS A 59 -4.98 12.61 -6.15
CA LYS A 59 -5.26 13.29 -7.43
C LYS A 59 -6.54 12.82 -8.09
N VAL A 60 -6.90 11.53 -7.96
CA VAL A 60 -8.16 11.00 -8.51
C VAL A 60 -9.36 11.21 -7.59
N GLY A 61 -9.21 12.00 -6.51
CA GLY A 61 -10.29 12.46 -5.66
C GLY A 61 -10.45 11.71 -4.33
N TYR A 62 -9.58 10.74 -4.02
CA TYR A 62 -9.64 10.09 -2.71
C TYR A 62 -9.08 10.96 -1.60
N ARG A 63 -9.71 10.90 -0.43
CA ARG A 63 -9.14 11.42 0.82
C ARG A 63 -8.66 10.26 1.68
N ILE A 64 -7.35 10.13 1.83
CA ILE A 64 -6.75 9.11 2.70
C ILE A 64 -6.94 9.54 4.15
N LEU A 65 -7.75 8.79 4.91
CA LEU A 65 -8.03 9.09 6.32
C LEU A 65 -7.12 8.31 7.26
N GLY A 66 -6.76 7.09 6.90
CA GLY A 66 -5.88 6.22 7.68
C GLY A 66 -4.87 5.52 6.78
N ASN A 67 -3.68 5.29 7.31
CA ASN A 67 -2.64 4.49 6.68
C ASN A 67 -2.00 3.56 7.71
N ILE A 68 -1.85 2.30 7.33
CA ILE A 68 -1.33 1.25 8.20
C ILE A 68 -0.20 0.53 7.48
N GLY A 69 0.91 0.31 8.18
CA GLY A 69 2.08 -0.34 7.63
C GLY A 69 3.06 -0.76 8.70
N ASP A 70 3.90 -1.71 8.37
CA ASP A 70 4.93 -2.29 9.23
C ASP A 70 6.30 -1.65 8.99
N GLN A 71 6.50 -0.86 7.93
CA GLN A 71 7.75 -0.14 7.67
C GLN A 71 7.56 1.37 7.75
N TRP A 72 8.61 2.11 8.09
CA TRP A 72 8.54 3.58 8.05
C TRP A 72 8.33 4.10 6.62
N SER A 73 8.80 3.38 5.59
CA SER A 73 8.54 3.69 4.18
C SER A 73 7.05 3.64 3.80
N ASP A 74 6.20 2.93 4.56
CA ASP A 74 4.74 2.97 4.39
C ASP A 74 4.10 4.25 4.91
N LEU A 75 4.68 4.83 5.96
CA LEU A 75 4.03 5.85 6.80
C LEU A 75 4.64 7.25 6.66
N LEU A 76 5.78 7.36 5.98
CA LEU A 76 6.48 8.62 5.71
C LEU A 76 6.29 9.09 4.27
N GLY A 77 6.72 10.33 3.98
CA GLY A 77 6.58 10.97 2.67
C GLY A 77 5.29 11.78 2.56
N THR A 78 4.63 11.76 1.41
CA THR A 78 3.43 12.58 1.18
C THR A 78 2.15 11.76 1.28
N ASN A 79 1.03 12.45 1.54
CA ASN A 79 -0.32 11.88 1.53
C ASN A 79 -0.49 10.66 2.46
N ILE A 80 0.16 10.70 3.62
CA ILE A 80 0.20 9.60 4.59
C ILE A 80 -1.13 9.36 5.34
N GLY A 81 -2.12 10.22 5.09
CA GLY A 81 -3.44 10.18 5.73
C GLY A 81 -3.52 10.99 7.02
N SER A 82 -4.73 11.16 7.55
CA SER A 82 -4.97 11.91 8.79
C SER A 82 -4.43 11.20 10.04
N ARG A 83 -4.30 9.87 10.00
CA ARG A 83 -3.70 9.08 11.07
C ARG A 83 -2.92 7.90 10.50
N THR A 84 -1.74 7.65 11.06
CA THR A 84 -0.90 6.51 10.71
C THR A 84 -0.86 5.49 11.85
N PHE A 85 -0.70 4.22 11.50
CA PHE A 85 -0.61 3.10 12.44
C PHE A 85 0.59 2.22 12.06
N LYS A 86 1.61 2.19 12.93
CA LYS A 86 2.80 1.37 12.76
C LYS A 86 2.59 0.00 13.38
N LEU A 87 2.65 -1.04 12.56
CA LEU A 87 2.69 -2.42 13.04
C LEU A 87 4.13 -2.82 13.40
N PRO A 88 4.34 -3.64 14.44
CA PRO A 88 5.66 -4.17 14.75
C PRO A 88 6.08 -5.23 13.73
N ASP A 89 7.28 -5.10 13.18
CA ASP A 89 7.97 -6.14 12.41
C ASP A 89 9.46 -6.13 12.80
N PRO A 90 9.92 -7.10 13.62
CA PRO A 90 11.31 -7.18 14.07
C PRO A 90 12.25 -7.85 13.06
N MET A 91 11.73 -8.42 11.97
CA MET A 91 12.51 -9.32 11.11
C MET A 91 13.41 -8.58 10.11
N TYR A 92 12.98 -7.42 9.59
CA TYR A 92 13.75 -6.65 8.60
C TYR A 92 13.32 -5.18 8.53
N TYR A 93 14.18 -4.35 7.95
CA TYR A 93 13.94 -2.93 7.74
C TYR A 93 14.02 -2.55 6.26
N ILE A 94 13.02 -1.82 5.76
CA ILE A 94 12.98 -1.29 4.41
C ILE A 94 12.95 0.25 4.47
N SER A 95 14.04 0.86 4.01
CA SER A 95 14.17 2.31 3.79
C SER A 95 13.70 2.72 2.40
#